data_AF-A0A964LFA8-F1
#
_entry.id   AF-A0A964LFA8-F1
#
_cell.length_a   1.000
_cell.length_b   1.000
_cell.length_c   1.000
_cell.angle_alpha   90.00
_cell.angle_beta   90.00
_cell.angle_gamma   90.00
#
_symmetry.space_group_name_H-M   'P 1'
#
loop_
_entity.id
_entity.type
_entity.pdbx_description
1 polymer ?
#
loop_
_entity_poly.entity_id
_entity_poly.type
_entity_poly.pdbx_seq_one_letter_code
_entity_poly.pdbx_strand_id
1 'polypeptide(L)'
;MWGSLGKPRRRNPTAFHRTNQPIVSEADRPHSRRPRMLPTSRMRLAMRTTLVVPLCFLTGFMLIDPVWAQLPQREERPIDLPTALRLAHVDNPEIRLARERVREALAYRQLAAAQFLPSLNVGTNYNQHLGPLQPANGELVKVNRDSLYLGLGAGAVGAGTVNIPGVVWSANLSDVWHTALIRRQVVRQRAFESDAVRNEMLLRVASAYLELLRSAGRQAVATQIRADAAEVARVTKNFADKGQGRKADADRAAVELAQRNSDVVQADNDFAVASARLGQLLSLDPVVRLVPMERQVVPAALVPEPIPLPELLAIALTQRPELGERQVAIRASLLQLRNAKLLPFSPQVLIGYSAGTFGGGSDRLAAGAVQPNGTILQQPRFGSFSDREDFDVVLFWSLRNLGVGNLALIRVSQSQLRQSELRSLEMLNRVRAEVATSQSRVLARYAQIEIHEKAIASSQTAFKEDLVRTRNNIGLPIEVLDSLRLLGRSKYAYLDAIVDYNRAQFELYVALGQPPADVLSRPVPLNASEPRTK
;
A
#
# COMPACT_ATOMS: atom_id res chain seq x y z
N MET A 1 -30.25 -52.36 -33.56
CA MET A 1 -29.25 -53.39 -33.94
C MET A 1 -28.16 -53.41 -32.87
N TRP A 2 -27.36 -54.49 -32.78
CA TRP A 2 -26.29 -54.65 -31.76
C TRP A 2 -25.09 -53.70 -32.02
N GLY A 3 -24.16 -53.44 -31.08
CA GLY A 3 -24.15 -53.73 -29.63
C GLY A 3 -22.74 -53.86 -29.01
N SER A 4 -22.62 -53.46 -27.73
CA SER A 4 -21.66 -53.92 -26.70
C SER A 4 -20.14 -53.66 -26.81
N LEU A 5 -19.46 -53.79 -25.65
CA LEU A 5 -18.01 -53.82 -25.35
C LEU A 5 -17.23 -52.49 -25.53
N GLY A 6 -16.39 -52.03 -24.59
CA GLY A 6 -16.12 -52.55 -23.23
C GLY A 6 -15.25 -51.63 -22.34
N LYS A 7 -15.32 -51.83 -21.02
CA LYS A 7 -14.44 -51.32 -19.94
C LYS A 7 -13.48 -52.45 -19.52
N PRO A 8 -12.33 -52.25 -18.79
CA PRO A 8 -12.13 -51.39 -17.60
C PRO A 8 -10.79 -50.58 -17.70
N ARG A 9 -9.98 -50.20 -16.68
CA ARG A 9 -9.85 -50.53 -15.24
C ARG A 9 -9.35 -49.34 -14.38
N ARG A 10 -8.18 -49.41 -13.71
CA ARG A 10 -7.59 -48.39 -12.80
C ARG A 10 -6.08 -48.59 -12.64
N ARG A 11 -5.29 -47.52 -12.41
CA ARG A 11 -4.42 -47.34 -11.20
C ARG A 11 -3.71 -45.98 -11.14
N ASN A 12 -3.48 -45.52 -9.90
CA ASN A 12 -2.67 -44.37 -9.45
C ASN A 12 -1.37 -44.93 -8.78
N PRO A 13 -0.47 -44.12 -8.18
CA PRO A 13 0.09 -42.80 -8.57
C PRO A 13 1.65 -42.77 -8.42
N THR A 14 2.32 -41.63 -8.62
CA THR A 14 3.43 -41.12 -7.75
C THR A 14 3.86 -39.70 -8.16
N ALA A 15 4.72 -39.04 -7.36
CA ALA A 15 5.07 -37.62 -7.48
C ALA A 15 6.58 -37.39 -7.71
N PHE A 16 6.95 -36.17 -8.15
CA PHE A 16 8.34 -35.69 -8.13
C PHE A 16 8.43 -34.20 -7.77
N HIS A 17 9.40 -33.83 -6.94
CA HIS A 17 9.85 -32.46 -6.71
C HIS A 17 11.11 -32.18 -7.54
N ARG A 18 11.28 -30.96 -8.07
CA ARG A 18 12.34 -30.01 -7.59
C ARG A 18 12.38 -28.64 -8.30
N THR A 19 12.49 -27.62 -7.45
CA THR A 19 13.20 -26.32 -7.56
C THR A 19 13.87 -25.85 -8.86
N ASN A 20 13.67 -24.57 -9.17
CA ASN A 20 14.48 -23.72 -10.06
C ASN A 20 15.95 -23.58 -9.60
N GLN A 21 16.86 -23.34 -10.56
CA GLN A 21 17.75 -22.15 -10.57
C GLN A 21 18.27 -21.88 -12.02
N PRO A 22 18.73 -20.64 -12.34
CA PRO A 22 19.02 -20.21 -13.72
C PRO A 22 20.50 -20.33 -14.13
N ILE A 23 20.77 -20.07 -15.42
CA ILE A 23 22.06 -20.20 -16.11
C ILE A 23 22.81 -18.87 -16.15
N VAL A 24 24.12 -18.86 -15.82
CA VAL A 24 25.12 -17.90 -16.33
C VAL A 24 26.48 -18.61 -16.48
N SER A 25 27.08 -18.50 -17.66
CA SER A 25 28.54 -18.58 -17.90
C SER A 25 28.90 -17.44 -18.88
N GLU A 26 30.14 -17.04 -19.15
CA GLU A 26 31.47 -17.52 -18.71
C GLU A 26 32.46 -16.33 -18.77
N ALA A 27 33.65 -16.45 -18.18
CA ALA A 27 34.71 -15.44 -18.28
C ALA A 27 36.10 -16.07 -18.36
N ASP A 28 36.95 -15.62 -19.29
CA ASP A 28 38.24 -16.22 -19.60
C ASP A 28 39.44 -15.28 -19.31
N ARG A 29 40.57 -15.91 -18.96
CA ARG A 29 41.98 -15.44 -18.91
C ARG A 29 42.57 -14.75 -17.66
N PRO A 30 43.90 -14.91 -17.43
CA PRO A 30 44.51 -14.72 -16.10
C PRO A 30 45.81 -13.88 -16.09
N HIS A 31 46.43 -13.79 -14.89
CA HIS A 31 47.87 -13.64 -14.54
C HIS A 31 48.05 -12.65 -13.37
N SER A 32 49.07 -12.69 -12.50
CA SER A 32 49.94 -13.76 -11.95
C SER A 32 50.87 -13.15 -10.89
N ARG A 33 51.22 -13.87 -9.79
CA ARG A 33 52.52 -13.79 -9.04
C ARG A 33 52.53 -14.74 -7.83
N ARG A 34 53.72 -15.20 -7.42
CA ARG A 34 54.01 -15.98 -6.19
C ARG A 34 54.81 -15.10 -5.19
N PRO A 35 54.98 -15.48 -3.90
CA PRO A 35 56.16 -16.30 -3.53
C PRO A 35 55.88 -17.39 -2.45
N ARG A 36 56.86 -17.71 -1.59
CA ARG A 36 57.48 -19.05 -1.57
C ARG A 36 58.11 -19.44 -0.20
N MET A 37 57.71 -20.61 0.33
CA MET A 37 58.37 -21.52 1.31
C MET A 37 58.97 -21.05 2.67
N LEU A 38 58.88 -21.97 3.63
CA LEU A 38 59.42 -22.06 5.01
C LEU A 38 60.94 -22.48 5.01
N PRO A 39 61.70 -22.73 6.13
CA PRO A 39 61.23 -23.10 7.49
C PRO A 39 62.07 -22.76 8.77
N THR A 40 61.44 -22.99 9.94
CA THR A 40 61.95 -23.50 11.25
C THR A 40 63.21 -22.95 11.97
N SER A 41 63.07 -22.76 13.29
CA SER A 41 64.09 -23.14 14.29
C SER A 41 63.43 -23.64 15.60
N ARG A 42 64.23 -24.04 16.60
CA ARG A 42 63.83 -24.66 17.90
C ARG A 42 64.79 -24.14 19.01
N MET A 43 64.70 -24.43 20.32
CA MET A 43 63.96 -25.43 21.10
C MET A 43 63.96 -25.05 22.62
N ARG A 44 63.15 -25.74 23.45
CA ARG A 44 63.27 -25.91 24.94
C ARG A 44 62.94 -24.70 25.83
N LEU A 45 62.69 -24.83 27.15
CA LEU A 45 62.11 -25.90 28.00
C LEU A 45 62.21 -25.39 29.47
N ALA A 46 61.10 -25.24 30.20
CA ALA A 46 61.07 -25.35 31.66
C ALA A 46 59.63 -25.37 32.19
N MET A 47 59.37 -26.16 33.22
CA MET A 47 58.09 -26.29 33.91
C MET A 47 58.28 -25.92 35.38
N ARG A 48 57.48 -24.99 35.91
CA ARG A 48 57.33 -24.83 37.36
C ARG A 48 55.94 -24.36 37.74
N THR A 49 55.20 -25.25 38.40
CA THR A 49 53.90 -24.99 38.99
C THR A 49 54.06 -24.10 40.22
N THR A 50 53.21 -23.09 40.39
CA THR A 50 53.03 -22.42 41.69
C THR A 50 51.57 -21.98 41.81
N LEU A 51 50.84 -22.60 42.73
CA LEU A 51 49.44 -22.29 43.01
C LEU A 51 49.41 -21.08 43.96
N VAL A 52 48.81 -19.97 43.54
CA VAL A 52 48.61 -18.79 44.40
C VAL A 52 47.12 -18.45 44.43
N VAL A 53 46.51 -18.60 45.61
CA VAL A 53 45.13 -18.22 45.87
C VAL A 53 45.13 -16.80 46.46
N PRO A 54 44.54 -15.78 45.79
CA PRO A 54 44.29 -14.49 46.41
C PRO A 54 43.05 -14.56 47.31
N LEU A 55 43.28 -14.58 48.61
CA LEU A 55 42.24 -14.51 49.64
C LEU A 55 41.66 -13.08 49.70
N CYS A 56 40.51 -12.84 49.05
CA CYS A 56 39.83 -11.55 49.04
C CYS A 56 38.34 -11.65 49.45
N PHE A 57 38.09 -12.04 50.70
CA PHE A 57 36.81 -11.78 51.39
C PHE A 57 36.95 -10.53 52.26
N LEU A 58 36.51 -9.37 51.78
CA LEU A 58 36.24 -8.20 52.63
C LEU A 58 35.34 -7.18 51.92
N THR A 59 34.13 -6.98 52.47
CA THR A 59 33.30 -5.77 52.38
C THR A 59 33.29 -5.00 51.05
N GLY A 60 32.60 -5.55 50.05
CA GLY A 60 32.39 -4.93 48.74
C GLY A 60 30.98 -5.15 48.18
N PHE A 61 29.95 -5.14 49.04
CA PHE A 61 28.55 -5.26 48.61
C PHE A 61 28.07 -3.94 47.98
N MET A 62 28.60 -3.62 46.80
CA MET A 62 28.03 -2.58 45.95
C MET A 62 26.54 -2.89 45.77
N LEU A 63 25.69 -1.90 46.00
CA LEU A 63 24.37 -1.91 45.41
C LEU A 63 24.58 -1.86 43.90
N ILE A 64 24.50 -3.03 43.25
CA ILE A 64 24.10 -3.09 41.85
C ILE A 64 22.67 -2.60 41.88
N ASP A 65 22.48 -1.30 41.59
CA ASP A 65 21.15 -0.74 41.44
C ASP A 65 20.36 -1.64 40.47
N PRO A 66 19.11 -1.98 40.79
CA PRO A 66 18.30 -2.86 39.95
C PRO A 66 18.30 -2.33 38.52
N VAL A 67 18.84 -3.09 37.56
CA VAL A 67 19.08 -2.63 36.17
C VAL A 67 17.81 -2.10 35.49
N TRP A 68 16.64 -2.54 35.98
CA TRP A 68 15.30 -2.08 35.61
C TRP A 68 15.01 -0.60 35.94
N ALA A 69 15.78 0.02 36.82
CA ALA A 69 15.58 1.40 37.30
C ALA A 69 16.15 2.49 36.37
N GLN A 70 16.89 2.11 35.31
CA GLN A 70 17.62 3.03 34.44
C GLN A 70 17.12 2.99 32.97
N LEU A 71 15.82 2.78 32.78
CA LEU A 71 15.17 3.05 31.50
C LEU A 71 15.28 4.55 31.17
N PRO A 72 15.72 4.93 29.95
CA PRO A 72 15.90 6.34 29.60
C PRO A 72 14.56 7.06 29.57
N GLN A 73 14.44 8.15 30.35
CA GLN A 73 13.26 9.01 30.32
C GLN A 73 13.16 9.67 28.94
N ARG A 74 12.14 9.27 28.19
CA ARG A 74 11.75 9.90 26.91
C ARG A 74 10.86 11.09 27.19
N GLU A 75 10.90 12.08 26.30
CA GLU A 75 9.95 13.19 26.34
C GLU A 75 8.52 12.64 26.17
N GLU A 76 7.67 12.85 27.18
CA GLU A 76 6.28 12.39 27.16
C GLU A 76 5.37 13.47 26.57
N ARG A 77 4.69 13.14 25.47
CA ARG A 77 3.81 14.05 24.73
C ARG A 77 2.36 13.57 24.81
N PRO A 78 1.44 14.36 25.40
CA PRO A 78 0.03 14.02 25.40
C PRO A 78 -0.56 14.06 23.99
N ILE A 79 -1.47 13.14 23.70
CA ILE A 79 -2.22 13.07 22.45
C ILE A 79 -3.66 12.60 22.70
N ASP A 80 -4.61 13.20 22.01
CA ASP A 80 -6.03 12.81 21.93
C ASP A 80 -6.36 12.15 20.59
N LEU A 81 -7.41 11.32 20.54
CA LEU A 81 -7.84 10.64 19.31
C LEU A 81 -8.15 11.60 18.14
N PRO A 82 -8.89 12.71 18.32
CA PRO A 82 -9.09 13.71 17.27
C PRO A 82 -7.78 14.31 16.72
N THR A 83 -6.76 14.54 17.54
CA THR A 83 -5.43 14.98 17.06
C THR A 83 -4.68 13.88 16.31
N ALA A 84 -4.71 12.63 16.80
CA ALA A 84 -4.12 11.50 16.08
C ALA A 84 -4.74 11.34 14.67
N LEU A 85 -6.07 11.39 14.55
CA LEU A 85 -6.75 11.31 13.26
C LEU A 85 -6.46 12.51 12.33
N ARG A 86 -6.27 13.72 12.90
CA ARG A 86 -5.88 14.91 12.12
C ARG A 86 -4.45 14.82 11.59
N LEU A 87 -3.47 14.45 12.43
CA LEU A 87 -2.07 14.26 12.04
C LEU A 87 -1.95 13.21 10.94
N ALA A 88 -2.60 12.04 11.13
CA ALA A 88 -2.64 10.99 10.12
C ALA A 88 -3.17 11.47 8.76
N HIS A 89 -4.18 12.35 8.74
CA HIS A 89 -4.77 12.84 7.49
C HIS A 89 -3.84 13.77 6.69
N VAL A 90 -2.89 14.44 7.34
CA VAL A 90 -1.97 15.38 6.70
C VAL A 90 -0.68 14.67 6.28
N ASP A 91 0.02 14.06 7.22
CA ASP A 91 1.43 13.70 7.05
C ASP A 91 1.66 12.27 6.54
N ASN A 92 0.72 11.35 6.79
CA ASN A 92 0.91 9.92 6.53
C ASN A 92 1.24 9.60 5.06
N PRO A 93 2.30 8.82 4.79
CA PRO A 93 2.77 8.56 3.43
C PRO A 93 1.83 7.68 2.59
N GLU A 94 1.02 6.79 3.18
CA GLU A 94 0.07 5.97 2.41
C GLU A 94 -1.08 6.83 1.85
N ILE A 95 -1.62 7.74 2.66
CA ILE A 95 -2.65 8.70 2.22
C ILE A 95 -2.06 9.68 1.17
N ARG A 96 -0.83 10.15 1.37
CA ARG A 96 -0.15 11.01 0.39
C ARG A 96 0.11 10.27 -0.94
N LEU A 97 0.57 9.03 -0.89
CA LEU A 97 0.77 8.19 -2.09
C LEU A 97 -0.55 7.93 -2.84
N ALA A 98 -1.66 7.75 -2.13
CA ALA A 98 -2.98 7.64 -2.74
C ALA A 98 -3.40 8.94 -3.46
N ARG A 99 -3.17 10.12 -2.83
CA ARG A 99 -3.39 11.43 -3.48
C ARG A 99 -2.49 11.62 -4.72
N GLU A 100 -1.25 11.16 -4.71
CA GLU A 100 -0.37 11.22 -5.90
C GLU A 100 -0.88 10.33 -7.04
N ARG A 101 -1.45 9.16 -6.78
CA ARG A 101 -2.09 8.32 -7.82
C ARG A 101 -3.31 9.01 -8.47
N VAL A 102 -4.00 9.90 -7.75
CA VAL A 102 -5.04 10.77 -8.33
C VAL A 102 -4.42 11.86 -9.21
N ARG A 103 -3.30 12.48 -8.79
CA ARG A 103 -2.55 13.47 -9.58
C ARG A 103 -1.98 12.86 -10.87
N GLU A 104 -1.42 11.65 -10.80
CA GLU A 104 -0.99 10.84 -11.94
C GLU A 104 -2.14 10.59 -12.92
N ALA A 105 -3.30 10.15 -12.43
CA ALA A 105 -4.47 9.93 -13.28
C ALA A 105 -5.01 11.23 -13.91
N LEU A 106 -4.91 12.38 -13.21
CA LEU A 106 -5.23 13.69 -13.75
C LEU A 106 -4.26 14.11 -14.86
N ALA A 107 -2.95 13.84 -14.69
CA ALA A 107 -1.96 14.06 -15.75
C ALA A 107 -2.23 13.18 -16.98
N TYR A 108 -2.58 11.90 -16.81
CA TYR A 108 -3.01 11.05 -17.93
C TYR A 108 -4.33 11.52 -18.59
N ARG A 109 -5.24 12.14 -17.83
CA ARG A 109 -6.44 12.79 -18.40
C ARG A 109 -6.08 14.05 -19.19
N GLN A 110 -5.10 14.83 -18.72
CA GLN A 110 -4.57 15.98 -19.47
C GLN A 110 -3.86 15.54 -20.75
N LEU A 111 -3.05 14.48 -20.70
CA LEU A 111 -2.41 13.89 -21.88
C LEU A 111 -3.45 13.40 -22.91
N ALA A 112 -4.52 12.75 -22.46
CA ALA A 112 -5.64 12.36 -23.33
C ALA A 112 -6.47 13.54 -23.87
N ALA A 113 -6.40 14.72 -23.24
CA ALA A 113 -6.96 15.96 -23.79
C ALA A 113 -5.98 16.62 -24.79
N ALA A 114 -4.68 16.54 -24.54
CA ALA A 114 -3.64 17.02 -25.45
C ALA A 114 -3.60 16.22 -26.77
N GLN A 115 -4.10 14.98 -26.80
CA GLN A 115 -4.29 14.20 -28.04
C GLN A 115 -5.28 14.83 -29.05
N PHE A 116 -6.05 15.85 -28.67
CA PHE A 116 -6.85 16.66 -29.61
C PHE A 116 -6.08 17.85 -30.21
N LEU A 117 -4.85 18.12 -29.76
CA LEU A 117 -4.02 19.22 -30.25
C LEU A 117 -2.97 18.69 -31.23
N PRO A 118 -2.58 19.45 -32.26
CA PRO A 118 -1.44 19.10 -33.11
C PRO A 118 -0.12 19.20 -32.32
N SER A 119 0.86 18.41 -32.75
CA SER A 119 2.26 18.54 -32.36
C SER A 119 2.98 19.53 -33.28
N LEU A 120 3.97 20.25 -32.74
CA LEU A 120 4.82 21.17 -33.49
C LEU A 120 6.24 20.58 -33.60
N ASN A 121 6.73 20.47 -34.83
CA ASN A 121 8.07 20.03 -35.20
C ASN A 121 8.80 21.18 -35.90
N VAL A 122 9.99 21.52 -35.43
CA VAL A 122 10.90 22.47 -36.09
C VAL A 122 12.17 21.70 -36.41
N GLY A 123 12.71 21.87 -37.62
CA GLY A 123 13.81 21.03 -38.06
C GLY A 123 14.51 21.49 -39.32
N THR A 124 15.46 20.64 -39.71
CA THR A 124 16.26 20.79 -40.91
C THR A 124 16.64 19.40 -41.42
N ASN A 125 16.87 19.28 -42.72
CA ASN A 125 17.54 18.12 -43.29
C ASN A 125 18.47 18.55 -44.41
N TYR A 126 19.71 18.06 -44.35
CA TYR A 126 20.59 18.02 -45.51
C TYR A 126 20.46 16.64 -46.16
N ASN A 127 20.17 16.60 -47.47
CA ASN A 127 20.13 15.37 -48.26
C ASN A 127 21.10 15.50 -49.42
N GLN A 128 22.08 14.59 -49.46
CA GLN A 128 23.04 14.45 -50.54
C GLN A 128 22.85 13.09 -51.21
N HIS A 129 22.76 13.10 -52.54
CA HIS A 129 22.64 11.92 -53.37
C HIS A 129 23.73 11.94 -54.43
N LEU A 130 24.46 10.83 -54.55
CA LEU A 130 25.60 10.68 -55.45
C LEU A 130 25.41 9.41 -56.29
N GLY A 131 25.64 9.50 -57.59
CA GLY A 131 25.57 8.34 -58.50
C GLY A 131 24.33 8.31 -59.42
N PRO A 132 23.87 7.12 -59.84
CA PRO A 132 22.70 6.96 -60.71
C PRO A 132 21.37 7.17 -59.98
N LEU A 133 20.53 8.02 -60.56
CA LEU A 133 19.12 8.21 -60.22
C LEU A 133 18.27 7.79 -61.42
N GLN A 134 17.15 7.10 -61.19
CA GLN A 134 16.19 6.75 -62.24
C GLN A 134 14.97 7.67 -62.14
N PRO A 135 14.73 8.60 -63.09
CA PRO A 135 13.51 9.41 -63.12
C PRO A 135 12.32 8.56 -63.56
N ALA A 136 11.12 9.15 -63.52
CA ALA A 136 9.88 8.49 -63.94
C ALA A 136 9.83 8.07 -65.43
N ASN A 137 10.79 8.52 -66.25
CA ASN A 137 10.97 8.06 -67.65
C ASN A 137 11.71 6.70 -67.75
N GLY A 138 12.22 6.15 -66.65
CA GLY A 138 12.95 4.88 -66.61
C GLY A 138 14.43 4.94 -67.02
N GLU A 139 14.94 6.11 -67.42
CA GLU A 139 16.34 6.30 -67.82
C GLU A 139 17.29 6.21 -66.60
N LEU A 140 18.46 5.58 -66.72
CA LEU A 140 19.45 5.57 -65.64
C LEU A 140 20.40 6.77 -65.76
N VAL A 141 20.07 7.83 -65.02
CA VAL A 141 20.68 9.15 -65.13
C VAL A 141 21.66 9.38 -63.98
N LYS A 142 22.98 9.44 -64.24
CA LYS A 142 23.95 9.87 -63.22
C LYS A 142 23.69 11.34 -62.86
N VAL A 143 23.32 11.61 -61.60
CA VAL A 143 23.05 12.93 -61.04
C VAL A 143 23.63 13.00 -59.64
N ASN A 144 24.56 13.91 -59.40
CA ASN A 144 24.98 14.27 -58.05
C ASN A 144 24.17 15.51 -57.63
N ARG A 145 23.37 15.39 -56.56
CA ARG A 145 22.53 16.47 -56.05
C ARG A 145 22.63 16.62 -54.54
N ASP A 146 22.53 17.86 -54.08
CA ASP A 146 22.45 18.25 -52.69
C ASP A 146 21.18 19.09 -52.46
N SER A 147 20.65 19.06 -51.24
CA SER A 147 19.49 19.86 -50.86
C SER A 147 19.44 20.07 -49.35
N LEU A 148 19.00 21.25 -48.95
CA LEU A 148 18.80 21.64 -47.56
C LEU A 148 17.39 22.20 -47.39
N TYR A 149 16.68 21.68 -46.39
CA TYR A 149 15.45 22.26 -45.86
C TYR A 149 15.72 22.85 -44.47
N LEU A 150 15.10 23.97 -44.15
CA LEU A 150 15.09 24.56 -42.81
C LEU A 150 13.74 25.26 -42.55
N GLY A 151 13.04 24.87 -41.47
CA GLY A 151 11.78 25.50 -41.09
C GLY A 151 10.91 24.65 -40.18
N LEU A 152 9.60 24.76 -40.36
CA LEU A 152 8.60 23.93 -39.70
C LEU A 152 8.54 22.57 -40.41
N GLY A 153 9.00 21.53 -39.73
CA GLY A 153 9.08 20.15 -40.23
C GLY A 153 10.50 19.72 -40.61
N ALA A 154 10.63 18.50 -41.14
CA ALA A 154 11.89 17.94 -41.61
C ALA A 154 11.69 16.78 -42.60
N GLY A 155 12.74 16.40 -43.31
CA GLY A 155 12.73 15.31 -44.29
C GLY A 155 12.21 15.70 -45.67
N ALA A 156 12.19 16.99 -46.04
CA ALA A 156 11.83 17.42 -47.39
C ALA A 156 12.97 17.09 -48.38
N VAL A 157 12.70 16.21 -49.36
CA VAL A 157 13.72 15.74 -50.31
C VAL A 157 13.16 15.74 -51.73
N GLY A 158 13.30 16.88 -52.42
CA GLY A 158 12.82 17.05 -53.79
C GLY A 158 11.29 17.12 -53.90
N ALA A 159 10.73 16.44 -54.91
CA ALA A 159 9.36 16.60 -55.38
C ALA A 159 8.28 15.82 -54.60
N GLY A 160 8.44 15.66 -53.29
CA GLY A 160 7.44 15.10 -52.38
C GLY A 160 7.35 15.92 -51.10
N THR A 161 6.21 15.86 -50.39
CA THR A 161 5.94 16.65 -49.16
C THR A 161 7.00 16.45 -48.06
N VAL A 162 7.09 17.38 -47.11
CA VAL A 162 7.94 17.29 -45.92
C VAL A 162 7.54 16.08 -45.08
N ASN A 163 8.34 15.00 -45.14
CA ASN A 163 8.03 13.70 -44.55
C ASN A 163 7.76 13.70 -43.03
N ILE A 164 8.24 14.70 -42.29
CA ILE A 164 7.91 14.99 -40.89
C ILE A 164 7.25 16.38 -40.87
N PRO A 165 5.90 16.48 -40.90
CA PRO A 165 5.26 17.78 -41.08
C PRO A 165 5.47 18.73 -39.90
N GLY A 166 5.53 20.03 -40.18
CA GLY A 166 5.82 21.07 -39.19
C GLY A 166 4.77 21.22 -38.10
N VAL A 167 3.50 21.29 -38.47
CA VAL A 167 2.35 21.12 -37.58
C VAL A 167 1.70 19.81 -37.99
N VAL A 168 1.63 18.84 -37.08
CA VAL A 168 1.06 17.51 -37.38
C VAL A 168 0.04 17.07 -36.34
N TRP A 169 -1.13 16.65 -36.79
CA TRP A 169 -2.07 15.89 -35.97
C TRP A 169 -2.34 14.55 -36.64
N SER A 170 -2.01 13.44 -35.98
CA SER A 170 -2.33 12.10 -36.48
C SER A 170 -2.86 11.19 -35.39
N ALA A 171 -4.12 10.76 -35.54
CA ALA A 171 -4.79 9.86 -34.61
C ALA A 171 -6.01 9.18 -35.25
N ASN A 172 -6.53 8.15 -34.59
CA ASN A 172 -7.84 7.58 -34.90
C ASN A 172 -8.93 8.33 -34.10
N LEU A 173 -9.99 8.78 -34.77
CA LEU A 173 -11.04 9.60 -34.15
C LEU A 173 -11.79 8.89 -33.00
N SER A 174 -12.03 7.58 -33.13
CA SER A 174 -12.64 6.80 -32.04
C SER A 174 -11.70 6.68 -30.86
N ASP A 175 -10.42 6.39 -31.12
CA ASP A 175 -9.43 6.10 -30.07
C ASP A 175 -9.16 7.30 -29.17
N VAL A 176 -9.01 8.52 -29.74
CA VAL A 176 -8.82 9.76 -28.95
C VAL A 176 -10.06 10.06 -28.11
N TRP A 177 -11.24 10.05 -28.73
CA TRP A 177 -12.51 10.35 -28.05
C TRP A 177 -12.79 9.35 -26.91
N HIS A 178 -12.65 8.06 -27.17
CA HIS A 178 -12.82 7.04 -26.15
C HIS A 178 -11.72 7.09 -25.09
N THR A 179 -10.46 7.35 -25.44
CA THR A 179 -9.38 7.48 -24.45
C THR A 179 -9.64 8.63 -23.48
N ALA A 180 -10.07 9.80 -23.96
CA ALA A 180 -10.46 10.92 -23.08
C ALA A 180 -11.61 10.54 -22.12
N LEU A 181 -12.64 9.84 -22.61
CA LEU A 181 -13.75 9.34 -21.79
C LEU A 181 -13.30 8.27 -20.77
N ILE A 182 -12.41 7.35 -21.17
CA ILE A 182 -11.84 6.30 -20.31
C ILE A 182 -10.99 6.93 -19.21
N ARG A 183 -10.08 7.85 -19.53
CA ARG A 183 -9.24 8.53 -18.53
C ARG A 183 -10.09 9.35 -17.54
N ARG A 184 -11.22 9.93 -17.97
CA ARG A 184 -12.19 10.58 -17.06
C ARG A 184 -12.81 9.59 -16.06
N GLN A 185 -13.01 8.31 -16.42
CA GLN A 185 -13.40 7.29 -15.45
C GLN A 185 -12.21 6.85 -14.58
N VAL A 186 -11.01 6.65 -15.14
CA VAL A 186 -9.81 6.26 -14.34
C VAL A 186 -9.51 7.29 -13.23
N VAL A 187 -9.64 8.59 -13.49
CA VAL A 187 -9.54 9.63 -12.45
C VAL A 187 -10.54 9.43 -11.31
N ARG A 188 -11.80 9.11 -11.64
CA ARG A 188 -12.85 8.82 -10.64
C ARG A 188 -12.57 7.53 -9.88
N GLN A 189 -12.02 6.52 -10.55
CA GLN A 189 -11.62 5.27 -9.93
C GLN A 189 -10.52 5.52 -8.88
N ARG A 190 -9.45 6.24 -9.26
CA ARG A 190 -8.37 6.63 -8.32
C ARG A 190 -8.86 7.50 -7.16
N ALA A 191 -9.86 8.36 -7.37
CA ALA A 191 -10.47 9.12 -6.29
C ALA A 191 -11.12 8.18 -5.25
N PHE A 192 -11.98 7.26 -5.68
CA PHE A 192 -12.57 6.24 -4.79
C PHE A 192 -11.53 5.35 -4.11
N GLU A 193 -10.47 4.93 -4.82
CA GLU A 193 -9.33 4.21 -4.20
C GLU A 193 -8.65 5.06 -3.12
N SER A 194 -8.50 6.36 -3.32
CA SER A 194 -7.90 7.27 -2.34
C SER A 194 -8.79 7.51 -1.12
N ASP A 195 -10.12 7.51 -1.28
CA ASP A 195 -11.06 7.61 -0.17
C ASP A 195 -11.12 6.28 0.61
N ALA A 196 -11.03 5.13 -0.07
CA ALA A 196 -10.90 3.82 0.59
C ALA A 196 -9.62 3.73 1.44
N VAL A 197 -8.46 4.09 0.88
CA VAL A 197 -7.17 4.12 1.62
C VAL A 197 -7.22 5.09 2.80
N ARG A 198 -7.84 6.27 2.63
CA ARG A 198 -8.07 7.22 3.74
C ARG A 198 -8.89 6.57 4.86
N ASN A 199 -10.01 5.92 4.52
CA ASN A 199 -10.92 5.36 5.51
C ASN A 199 -10.29 4.18 6.26
N GLU A 200 -9.52 3.34 5.57
CA GLU A 200 -8.75 2.25 6.18
C GLU A 200 -7.64 2.80 7.09
N MET A 201 -6.88 3.80 6.65
CA MET A 201 -5.82 4.41 7.46
C MET A 201 -6.35 5.06 8.74
N LEU A 202 -7.51 5.72 8.68
CA LEU A 202 -8.19 6.28 9.86
C LEU A 202 -8.63 5.15 10.82
N LEU A 203 -9.07 3.99 10.32
CA LEU A 203 -9.37 2.82 11.16
C LEU A 203 -8.11 2.25 11.82
N ARG A 204 -7.00 2.13 11.08
CA ARG A 204 -5.70 1.67 11.62
C ARG A 204 -5.22 2.60 12.75
N VAL A 205 -5.34 3.92 12.57
CA VAL A 205 -4.96 4.93 13.57
C VAL A 205 -5.88 4.91 14.79
N ALA A 206 -7.20 4.84 14.61
CA ALA A 206 -8.14 4.70 15.72
C ALA A 206 -7.89 3.41 16.53
N SER A 207 -7.61 2.29 15.84
CA SER A 207 -7.27 1.02 16.48
C SER A 207 -5.94 1.08 17.24
N ALA A 208 -4.92 1.75 16.71
CA ALA A 208 -3.64 1.94 17.38
C ALA A 208 -3.73 2.90 18.58
N TYR A 209 -4.59 3.92 18.50
CA TYR A 209 -4.90 4.80 19.64
C TYR A 209 -5.62 4.05 20.77
N LEU A 210 -6.62 3.23 20.42
CA LEU A 210 -7.32 2.37 21.37
C LEU A 210 -6.39 1.33 22.01
N GLU A 211 -5.40 0.82 21.27
CA GLU A 211 -4.37 -0.05 21.83
C GLU A 211 -3.39 0.71 22.76
N LEU A 212 -3.01 1.96 22.43
CA LEU A 212 -2.24 2.82 23.33
C LEU A 212 -2.97 3.03 24.67
N LEU A 213 -4.27 3.35 24.58
CA LEU A 213 -5.15 3.55 25.73
C LEU A 213 -5.33 2.25 26.55
N ARG A 214 -5.44 1.08 25.88
CA ARG A 214 -5.39 -0.24 26.54
C ARG A 214 -4.09 -0.44 27.29
N SER A 215 -2.93 -0.22 26.66
CA SER A 215 -1.64 -0.46 27.29
C SER A 215 -1.41 0.45 28.50
N ALA A 216 -1.78 1.74 28.41
CA ALA A 216 -1.74 2.66 29.55
C ALA A 216 -2.67 2.21 30.69
N GLY A 217 -3.91 1.79 30.36
CA GLY A 217 -4.84 1.22 31.34
C GLY A 217 -4.30 -0.06 32.00
N ARG A 218 -3.68 -0.96 31.22
CA ARG A 218 -3.04 -2.19 31.72
C ARG A 218 -1.85 -1.88 32.62
N GLN A 219 -1.02 -0.88 32.30
CA GLN A 219 0.09 -0.41 33.13
C GLN A 219 -0.40 0.11 34.49
N ALA A 220 -1.47 0.90 34.52
CA ALA A 220 -2.09 1.38 35.74
C ALA A 220 -2.68 0.23 36.59
N VAL A 221 -3.38 -0.71 35.96
CA VAL A 221 -3.93 -1.91 36.60
C VAL A 221 -2.82 -2.80 37.17
N ALA A 222 -1.74 -3.06 36.42
CA ALA A 222 -0.58 -3.83 36.87
C ALA A 222 0.07 -3.18 38.10
N THR A 223 0.27 -1.85 38.06
CA THR A 223 0.84 -1.08 39.16
C THR A 223 -0.01 -1.17 40.44
N GLN A 224 -1.34 -1.16 40.30
CA GLN A 224 -2.25 -1.34 41.42
C GLN A 224 -2.21 -2.77 41.97
N ILE A 225 -2.30 -3.80 41.10
CA ILE A 225 -2.24 -5.22 41.53
C ILE A 225 -0.91 -5.53 42.23
N ARG A 226 0.21 -4.92 41.79
CA ARG A 226 1.51 -5.01 42.47
C ARG A 226 1.49 -4.38 43.86
N ALA A 227 0.82 -3.24 44.04
CA ALA A 227 0.64 -2.62 45.36
C ALA A 227 -0.25 -3.47 46.28
N ASP A 228 -1.36 -4.01 45.75
CA ASP A 228 -2.25 -4.95 46.45
C ASP A 228 -1.48 -6.22 46.88
N ALA A 229 -0.64 -6.78 45.99
CA ALA A 229 0.24 -7.92 46.27
C ALA A 229 1.32 -7.61 47.33
N ALA A 230 1.90 -6.41 47.30
CA ALA A 230 2.91 -5.98 48.26
C ALA A 230 2.33 -5.87 49.68
N GLU A 231 1.08 -5.42 49.81
CA GLU A 231 0.37 -5.41 51.08
C GLU A 231 0.07 -6.83 51.59
N VAL A 232 -0.37 -7.75 50.73
CA VAL A 232 -0.57 -9.17 51.11
C VAL A 232 0.75 -9.79 51.58
N ALA A 233 1.86 -9.59 50.85
CA ALA A 233 3.19 -10.08 51.23
C ALA A 233 3.70 -9.46 52.54
N ARG A 234 3.43 -8.18 52.79
CA ARG A 234 3.76 -7.50 54.06
C ARG A 234 2.97 -8.09 55.23
N VAL A 235 1.67 -8.33 55.05
CA VAL A 235 0.80 -8.89 56.10
C VAL A 235 1.20 -10.34 56.42
N THR A 236 1.36 -11.21 55.43
CA THR A 236 1.72 -12.62 55.65
C THR A 236 3.11 -12.79 56.25
N LYS A 237 4.10 -11.98 55.80
CA LYS A 237 5.43 -11.95 56.42
C LYS A 237 5.34 -11.54 57.89
N ASN A 238 4.62 -10.47 58.23
CA ASN A 238 4.48 -10.02 59.62
C ASN A 238 3.84 -11.07 60.54
N PHE A 239 2.97 -11.95 60.03
CA PHE A 239 2.45 -13.08 60.80
C PHE A 239 3.47 -14.22 60.94
N ALA A 240 4.22 -14.55 59.88
CA ALA A 240 5.27 -15.56 59.93
C ALA A 240 6.42 -15.16 60.88
N ASP A 241 6.89 -13.91 60.81
CA ASP A 241 7.95 -13.37 61.67
C ASP A 241 7.54 -13.33 63.16
N LYS A 242 6.23 -13.33 63.45
CA LYS A 242 5.65 -13.42 64.82
C LYS A 242 5.28 -14.84 65.24
N GLY A 243 5.53 -15.87 64.41
CA GLY A 243 5.10 -17.25 64.66
C GLY A 243 3.59 -17.49 64.61
N GLN A 244 2.81 -16.50 64.15
CA GLN A 244 1.34 -16.53 64.06
C GLN A 244 0.83 -17.07 62.70
N GLY A 245 1.72 -17.19 61.71
CA GLY A 245 1.44 -17.75 60.38
C GLY A 245 2.56 -18.66 59.88
N ARG A 246 2.29 -19.47 58.84
CA ARG A 246 3.30 -20.40 58.29
C ARG A 246 4.26 -19.66 57.38
N LYS A 247 5.56 -19.91 57.50
CA LYS A 247 6.59 -19.37 56.59
C LYS A 247 6.24 -19.63 55.11
N ALA A 248 5.77 -20.83 54.78
CA ALA A 248 5.35 -21.20 53.42
C ALA A 248 4.20 -20.35 52.84
N ASP A 249 3.39 -19.67 53.67
CA ASP A 249 2.36 -18.75 53.19
C ASP A 249 2.95 -17.36 52.88
N ALA A 250 3.92 -16.91 53.67
CA ALA A 250 4.71 -15.70 53.38
C ALA A 250 5.60 -15.89 52.14
N ASP A 251 6.25 -17.04 51.99
CA ASP A 251 7.06 -17.38 50.81
C ASP A 251 6.20 -17.38 49.53
N ARG A 252 4.96 -17.91 49.56
CA ARG A 252 4.02 -17.82 48.43
C ARG A 252 3.62 -16.38 48.09
N ALA A 253 3.37 -15.55 49.08
CA ALA A 253 3.03 -14.14 48.86
C ALA A 253 4.21 -13.33 48.31
N ALA A 254 5.44 -13.66 48.71
CA ALA A 254 6.66 -13.10 48.14
C ALA A 254 6.85 -13.50 46.66
N VAL A 255 6.55 -14.76 46.30
CA VAL A 255 6.56 -15.23 44.91
C VAL A 255 5.47 -14.53 44.07
N GLU A 256 4.27 -14.34 44.63
CA GLU A 256 3.20 -13.59 43.95
C GLU A 256 3.63 -12.13 43.68
N LEU A 257 4.21 -11.44 44.68
CA LEU A 257 4.75 -10.09 44.51
C LEU A 257 5.86 -10.05 43.45
N ALA A 258 6.78 -11.02 43.44
CA ALA A 258 7.83 -11.10 42.43
C ALA A 258 7.25 -11.25 41.01
N GLN A 259 6.18 -12.03 40.84
CA GLN A 259 5.46 -12.10 39.56
C GLN A 259 4.83 -10.75 39.20
N ARG A 260 4.16 -10.06 40.13
CA ARG A 260 3.54 -8.75 39.84
C ARG A 260 4.54 -7.63 39.58
N ASN A 261 5.78 -7.75 40.07
CA ASN A 261 6.88 -6.88 39.65
C ASN A 261 7.25 -7.11 38.18
N SER A 262 7.31 -8.37 37.73
CA SER A 262 7.55 -8.74 36.33
C SER A 262 6.43 -8.26 35.41
N ASP A 263 5.16 -8.43 35.83
CA ASP A 263 3.99 -7.99 35.07
C ASP A 263 3.98 -6.47 34.82
N VAL A 264 4.44 -5.66 35.78
CA VAL A 264 4.57 -4.19 35.61
C VAL A 264 5.63 -3.85 34.56
N VAL A 265 6.81 -4.48 34.60
CA VAL A 265 7.87 -4.25 33.61
C VAL A 265 7.41 -4.65 32.19
N GLN A 266 6.61 -5.72 32.07
CA GLN A 266 6.00 -6.08 30.79
C GLN A 266 4.97 -5.04 30.33
N ALA A 267 4.12 -4.53 31.22
CA ALA A 267 3.11 -3.54 30.88
C ALA A 267 3.72 -2.18 30.50
N ASP A 268 4.82 -1.77 31.15
CA ASP A 268 5.63 -0.59 30.79
C ASP A 268 6.17 -0.71 29.36
N ASN A 269 6.71 -1.88 29.02
CA ASN A 269 7.20 -2.22 27.68
C ASN A 269 6.07 -2.27 26.63
N ASP A 270 4.95 -2.92 26.93
CA ASP A 270 3.80 -2.99 26.02
C ASP A 270 3.26 -1.59 25.68
N PHE A 271 3.20 -0.70 26.67
CA PHE A 271 2.83 0.70 26.47
C PHE A 271 3.87 1.48 25.64
N ALA A 272 5.16 1.26 25.86
CA ALA A 272 6.20 1.84 25.00
C ALA A 272 6.11 1.34 23.54
N VAL A 273 5.77 0.06 23.32
CA VAL A 273 5.54 -0.52 21.99
C VAL A 273 4.27 0.04 21.33
N ALA A 274 3.18 0.22 22.08
CA ALA A 274 1.96 0.85 21.58
C ALA A 274 2.20 2.32 21.17
N SER A 275 2.94 3.07 21.99
CA SER A 275 3.40 4.43 21.69
C SER A 275 4.18 4.47 20.37
N ALA A 276 5.18 3.60 20.21
CA ALA A 276 5.99 3.55 19.00
C ALA A 276 5.17 3.18 17.74
N ARG A 277 4.21 2.26 17.86
CA ARG A 277 3.29 1.89 16.75
C ARG A 277 2.38 3.04 16.34
N LEU A 278 1.83 3.80 17.28
CA LEU A 278 1.04 4.99 16.95
C LEU A 278 1.95 6.06 16.32
N GLY A 279 3.13 6.32 16.89
CA GLY A 279 4.12 7.26 16.33
C GLY A 279 4.47 6.93 14.87
N GLN A 280 4.69 5.65 14.55
CA GLN A 280 4.93 5.18 13.18
C GLN A 280 3.77 5.53 12.22
N LEU A 281 2.52 5.26 12.61
CA LEU A 281 1.35 5.56 11.77
C LEU A 281 1.16 7.08 11.57
N LEU A 282 1.48 7.87 12.60
CA LEU A 282 1.45 9.34 12.56
C LEU A 282 2.68 9.96 11.89
N SER A 283 3.68 9.16 11.49
CA SER A 283 4.97 9.62 10.95
C SER A 283 5.75 10.56 11.88
N LEU A 284 5.63 10.33 13.19
CA LEU A 284 6.32 11.07 14.25
C LEU A 284 7.65 10.38 14.64
N ASP A 285 8.54 11.14 15.28
CA ASP A 285 9.82 10.63 15.79
C ASP A 285 9.60 9.64 16.96
N PRO A 286 10.14 8.39 16.89
CA PRO A 286 10.00 7.39 17.95
C PRO A 286 10.79 7.68 19.24
N VAL A 287 11.60 8.75 19.29
CA VAL A 287 12.22 9.26 20.53
C VAL A 287 11.16 9.78 21.50
N VAL A 288 10.05 10.35 21.00
CA VAL A 288 8.95 10.87 21.82
C VAL A 288 8.03 9.73 22.28
N ARG A 289 7.66 9.70 23.56
CA ARG A 289 6.64 8.78 24.09
C ARG A 289 5.26 9.44 23.97
N LEU A 290 4.34 8.83 23.24
CA LEU A 290 2.95 9.26 23.16
C LEU A 290 2.18 8.76 24.39
N VAL A 291 1.46 9.64 25.06
CA VAL A 291 0.63 9.34 26.23
C VAL A 291 -0.82 9.74 25.94
N PRO A 292 -1.82 8.87 26.16
CA PRO A 292 -3.21 9.20 25.90
C PRO A 292 -3.70 10.27 26.88
N MET A 293 -4.52 11.22 26.41
CA MET A 293 -5.09 12.26 27.26
C MET A 293 -6.25 11.77 28.14
N GLU A 294 -6.98 10.73 27.73
CA GLU A 294 -8.07 10.17 28.52
C GLU A 294 -7.54 9.28 29.66
N ARG A 295 -7.91 9.61 30.89
CA ARG A 295 -7.47 8.88 32.10
C ARG A 295 -8.21 7.56 32.34
N GLN A 296 -9.32 7.34 31.64
CA GLN A 296 -10.21 6.18 31.77
C GLN A 296 -10.83 5.87 30.41
N VAL A 297 -11.10 4.59 30.14
CA VAL A 297 -11.81 4.15 28.93
C VAL A 297 -13.30 4.08 29.23
N VAL A 298 -14.12 4.69 28.39
CA VAL A 298 -15.59 4.69 28.50
C VAL A 298 -16.16 4.01 27.24
N PRO A 299 -17.21 3.18 27.33
CA PRO A 299 -17.91 2.66 26.16
C PRO A 299 -18.50 3.81 25.32
N ALA A 300 -18.18 3.84 24.03
CA ALA A 300 -18.59 4.89 23.10
C ALA A 300 -19.24 4.30 21.85
N ALA A 301 -20.56 4.43 21.72
CA ALA A 301 -21.29 4.05 20.52
C ALA A 301 -21.10 5.11 19.42
N LEU A 302 -20.58 4.71 18.25
CA LEU A 302 -20.49 5.55 17.05
C LEU A 302 -21.67 5.30 16.11
N VAL A 303 -22.11 4.05 16.02
CA VAL A 303 -23.31 3.61 15.31
C VAL A 303 -24.41 3.38 16.35
N PRO A 304 -25.55 4.08 16.27
CA PRO A 304 -26.67 3.84 17.16
C PRO A 304 -27.20 2.40 17.06
N GLU A 305 -27.48 1.80 18.21
CA GLU A 305 -28.25 0.56 18.30
C GLU A 305 -29.74 0.94 18.53
N PRO A 306 -30.72 0.25 17.92
CA PRO A 306 -30.64 -1.07 17.29
C PRO A 306 -30.95 -1.05 15.77
N ILE A 307 -30.01 -0.60 14.94
CA ILE A 307 -30.18 -0.66 13.47
C ILE A 307 -30.06 -2.13 12.97
N PRO A 308 -31.05 -2.67 12.23
CA PRO A 308 -31.05 -4.06 11.77
C PRO A 308 -30.10 -4.32 10.59
N LEU A 309 -29.60 -5.55 10.45
CA LEU A 309 -28.59 -5.91 9.43
C LEU A 309 -28.97 -5.50 7.97
N PRO A 310 -30.21 -5.69 7.47
CA PRO A 310 -30.54 -5.30 6.09
C PRO A 310 -30.39 -3.80 5.82
N GLU A 311 -30.59 -2.96 6.83
CA GLU A 311 -30.44 -1.52 6.75
C GLU A 311 -28.97 -1.09 6.80
N LEU A 312 -28.17 -1.68 7.71
CA LEU A 312 -26.71 -1.51 7.72
C LEU A 312 -26.09 -1.91 6.37
N LEU A 313 -26.59 -2.98 5.76
CA LEU A 313 -26.20 -3.39 4.42
C LEU A 313 -26.62 -2.34 3.36
N ALA A 314 -27.85 -1.82 3.39
CA ALA A 314 -28.28 -0.78 2.46
C ALA A 314 -27.42 0.49 2.54
N ILE A 315 -27.04 0.92 3.76
CA ILE A 315 -26.11 2.03 3.98
C ILE A 315 -24.74 1.70 3.35
N ALA A 316 -24.13 0.57 3.70
CA ALA A 316 -22.83 0.17 3.18
C ALA A 316 -22.79 0.06 1.64
N LEU A 317 -23.87 -0.44 1.02
CA LEU A 317 -23.98 -0.56 -0.44
C LEU A 317 -24.06 0.79 -1.18
N THR A 318 -24.39 1.88 -0.49
CA THR A 318 -24.42 3.24 -1.06
C THR A 318 -23.19 4.07 -0.72
N GLN A 319 -22.58 3.87 0.45
CA GLN A 319 -21.48 4.72 0.94
C GLN A 319 -20.08 4.12 0.72
N ARG A 320 -19.91 2.79 0.60
CA ARG A 320 -18.55 2.19 0.50
C ARG A 320 -17.82 2.58 -0.80
N PRO A 321 -16.68 3.29 -0.72
CA PRO A 321 -15.99 3.82 -1.91
C PRO A 321 -15.48 2.70 -2.84
N GLU A 322 -15.19 1.51 -2.34
CA GLU A 322 -14.73 0.35 -3.11
C GLU A 322 -15.82 -0.18 -4.07
N LEU A 323 -17.10 0.04 -3.77
CA LEU A 323 -18.19 -0.24 -4.70
C LEU A 323 -18.29 0.86 -5.77
N GLY A 324 -18.02 2.12 -5.41
CA GLY A 324 -17.85 3.23 -6.35
C GLY A 324 -16.72 3.00 -7.35
N GLU A 325 -15.55 2.53 -6.87
CA GLU A 325 -14.41 2.10 -7.69
C GLU A 325 -14.85 1.06 -8.73
N ARG A 326 -15.49 -0.03 -8.29
CA ARG A 326 -15.90 -1.14 -9.17
C ARG A 326 -16.92 -0.71 -10.22
N GLN A 327 -17.91 0.11 -9.86
CA GLN A 327 -18.87 0.69 -10.81
C GLN A 327 -18.17 1.55 -11.88
N VAL A 328 -17.17 2.34 -11.50
CA VAL A 328 -16.42 3.19 -12.42
C VAL A 328 -15.48 2.37 -13.31
N ALA A 329 -14.86 1.31 -12.77
CA ALA A 329 -14.04 0.37 -13.54
C ALA A 329 -14.87 -0.37 -14.62
N ILE A 330 -16.09 -0.82 -14.29
CA ILE A 330 -17.02 -1.41 -15.28
C ILE A 330 -17.34 -0.39 -16.39
N ARG A 331 -17.62 0.88 -16.04
CA ARG A 331 -17.86 1.96 -17.03
C ARG A 331 -16.64 2.20 -17.93
N ALA A 332 -15.42 2.10 -17.38
CA ALA A 332 -14.19 2.22 -18.16
C ALA A 332 -14.00 1.04 -19.14
N SER A 333 -14.16 -0.20 -18.67
CA SER A 333 -14.09 -1.42 -19.49
C SER A 333 -15.16 -1.47 -20.59
N LEU A 334 -16.36 -0.95 -20.31
CA LEU A 334 -17.44 -0.81 -21.29
C LEU A 334 -17.12 0.23 -22.37
N LEU A 335 -16.44 1.34 -22.01
CA LEU A 335 -15.95 2.33 -22.97
C LEU A 335 -14.81 1.77 -23.83
N GLN A 336 -13.90 0.95 -23.26
CA GLN A 336 -12.88 0.22 -24.01
C GLN A 336 -13.51 -0.75 -25.01
N LEU A 337 -14.54 -1.52 -24.61
CA LEU A 337 -15.26 -2.42 -25.51
C LEU A 337 -16.02 -1.68 -26.63
N ARG A 338 -16.53 -0.47 -26.36
CA ARG A 338 -17.11 0.37 -27.42
C ARG A 338 -16.05 0.83 -28.42
N ASN A 339 -14.91 1.33 -27.95
CA ASN A 339 -13.79 1.69 -28.81
C ASN A 339 -13.33 0.50 -29.66
N ALA A 340 -13.11 -0.67 -29.03
CA ALA A 340 -12.69 -1.90 -29.70
C ALA A 340 -13.57 -2.28 -30.90
N LYS A 341 -14.89 -2.05 -30.80
CA LYS A 341 -15.86 -2.30 -31.89
C LYS A 341 -15.85 -1.22 -32.97
N LEU A 342 -15.50 0.02 -32.64
CA LEU A 342 -15.53 1.18 -33.55
C LEU A 342 -14.19 1.44 -34.26
N LEU A 343 -13.06 0.99 -33.70
CA LEU A 343 -11.72 1.12 -34.28
C LEU A 343 -11.60 0.74 -35.77
N PRO A 344 -12.18 -0.39 -36.28
CA PRO A 344 -12.05 -0.73 -37.71
C PRO A 344 -12.92 0.14 -38.64
N PHE A 345 -13.94 0.83 -38.11
CA PHE A 345 -14.88 1.65 -38.90
C PHE A 345 -14.59 3.17 -38.82
N SER A 346 -13.76 3.58 -37.85
CA SER A 346 -13.30 4.95 -37.69
C SER A 346 -12.01 5.18 -38.49
N PRO A 347 -11.86 6.30 -39.21
CA PRO A 347 -10.63 6.58 -39.92
C PRO A 347 -9.50 6.90 -38.95
N GLN A 348 -8.29 6.47 -39.31
CA GLN A 348 -7.08 7.19 -38.96
C GLN A 348 -7.06 8.48 -39.81
N VAL A 349 -6.79 9.60 -39.14
CA VAL A 349 -6.61 10.90 -39.76
C VAL A 349 -5.13 11.28 -39.62
N LEU A 350 -4.57 11.91 -40.64
CA LEU A 350 -3.32 12.67 -40.56
C LEU A 350 -3.56 14.03 -41.23
N ILE A 351 -3.27 15.10 -40.50
CA ILE A 351 -3.24 16.48 -41.01
C ILE A 351 -1.83 16.99 -40.79
N GLY A 352 -1.19 17.47 -41.86
CA GLY A 352 0.13 18.05 -41.86
C GLY A 352 0.12 19.45 -42.48
N TYR A 353 0.88 20.37 -41.89
CA TYR A 353 1.27 21.63 -42.52
C TYR A 353 2.76 21.85 -42.31
N SER A 354 3.48 22.27 -43.35
CA SER A 354 4.92 22.52 -43.29
C SER A 354 5.24 23.79 -44.04
N ALA A 355 6.16 24.59 -43.51
CA ALA A 355 6.57 25.87 -44.08
C ALA A 355 8.04 26.13 -43.74
N GLY A 356 8.86 26.40 -44.76
CA GLY A 356 10.29 26.63 -44.57
C GLY A 356 11.01 26.92 -45.88
N THR A 357 12.30 27.25 -45.78
CA THR A 357 13.11 27.43 -46.97
C THR A 357 13.63 26.08 -47.47
N PHE A 358 13.55 25.87 -48.78
CA PHE A 358 14.12 24.72 -49.48
C PHE A 358 15.07 25.23 -50.58
N GLY A 359 16.29 24.70 -50.59
CA GLY A 359 17.29 24.98 -51.62
C GLY A 359 18.18 23.76 -51.87
N GLY A 360 19.01 23.83 -52.90
CA GLY A 360 19.86 22.73 -53.32
C GLY A 360 20.40 22.92 -54.74
N GLY A 361 21.22 21.98 -55.18
CA GLY A 361 21.83 21.95 -56.49
C GLY A 361 21.81 20.57 -57.12
N SER A 362 22.18 20.53 -58.40
CA SER A 362 22.65 19.32 -59.06
C SER A 362 23.78 19.66 -60.02
N ASP A 363 24.64 18.68 -60.29
CA ASP A 363 25.64 18.78 -61.35
C ASP A 363 25.01 19.05 -62.73
N ARG A 364 23.83 18.47 -63.00
CA ARG A 364 23.13 18.62 -64.30
C ARG A 364 22.49 19.98 -64.55
N LEU A 365 22.11 20.74 -63.52
CA LEU A 365 21.51 22.08 -63.66
C LEU A 365 22.52 23.21 -63.36
N ALA A 366 23.80 22.87 -63.19
CA ALA A 366 24.86 23.84 -63.03
C ALA A 366 25.07 24.68 -64.30
N ALA A 367 24.84 25.99 -64.19
CA ALA A 367 25.34 26.96 -65.16
C ALA A 367 26.88 26.95 -65.11
N GLY A 368 27.48 26.12 -65.96
CA GLY A 368 28.89 25.75 -65.85
C GLY A 368 29.85 26.87 -66.24
N ALA A 369 30.95 26.98 -65.50
CA ALA A 369 32.00 27.92 -65.82
C ALA A 369 32.79 27.45 -67.05
N VAL A 370 32.88 28.27 -68.08
CA VAL A 370 33.76 28.03 -69.24
C VAL A 370 35.20 28.25 -68.80
N GLN A 371 36.00 27.18 -68.75
CA GLN A 371 37.43 27.27 -68.48
C GLN A 371 38.17 27.89 -69.68
N PRO A 372 39.37 28.46 -69.49
CA PRO A 372 40.18 29.03 -70.60
C PRO A 372 40.56 28.05 -71.72
N ASN A 373 40.37 26.74 -71.51
CA ASN A 373 40.55 25.68 -72.51
C ASN A 373 39.25 25.32 -73.27
N GLY A 374 38.16 26.09 -73.10
CA GLY A 374 36.86 25.86 -73.73
C GLY A 374 35.98 24.79 -73.08
N THR A 375 36.45 24.08 -72.04
CA THR A 375 35.65 23.05 -71.36
C THR A 375 34.74 23.65 -70.29
N ILE A 376 33.51 23.14 -70.19
CA ILE A 376 32.49 23.62 -69.24
C ILE A 376 32.59 22.83 -67.94
N LEU A 377 32.99 23.48 -66.84
CA LEU A 377 32.90 22.88 -65.50
C LEU A 377 31.49 23.05 -64.93
N GLN A 378 30.70 21.98 -65.00
CA GLN A 378 29.45 21.82 -64.26
C GLN A 378 29.75 21.60 -62.76
N GLN A 379 29.95 22.70 -62.02
CA GLN A 379 30.08 22.65 -60.56
C GLN A 379 28.69 22.63 -59.91
N PRO A 380 28.35 21.63 -59.07
CA PRO A 380 27.06 21.61 -58.38
C PRO A 380 26.92 22.85 -57.50
N ARG A 381 25.87 23.64 -57.77
CA ARG A 381 25.58 24.89 -57.05
C ARG A 381 24.53 24.63 -55.96
N PHE A 382 25.00 24.37 -54.74
CA PHE A 382 24.17 24.45 -53.55
C PHE A 382 23.65 25.88 -53.37
N GLY A 383 22.36 26.10 -53.61
CA GLY A 383 21.78 27.45 -53.67
C GLY A 383 20.28 27.41 -53.98
N SER A 384 19.78 28.41 -54.70
CA SER A 384 18.38 28.48 -55.15
C SER A 384 17.35 28.28 -54.03
N PHE A 385 17.64 28.84 -52.85
CA PHE A 385 16.74 28.81 -51.70
C PHE A 385 15.48 29.63 -51.98
N SER A 386 14.33 28.99 -51.84
CA SER A 386 12.99 29.57 -51.95
C SER A 386 12.15 29.13 -50.77
N ASP A 387 11.13 29.90 -50.44
CA ASP A 387 10.08 29.43 -49.52
C ASP A 387 9.30 28.27 -50.15
N ARG A 388 8.89 27.33 -49.29
CA ARG A 388 8.14 26.13 -49.61
C ARG A 388 7.08 25.91 -48.53
N GLU A 389 5.84 25.70 -48.96
CA GLU A 389 4.74 25.28 -48.10
C GLU A 389 4.11 23.98 -48.63
N ASP A 390 3.80 23.05 -47.72
CA ASP A 390 3.04 21.83 -48.02
C ASP A 390 1.86 21.72 -47.02
N PHE A 391 0.67 21.34 -47.49
CA PHE A 391 -0.50 21.06 -46.64
C PHE A 391 -1.14 19.73 -47.05
N ASP A 392 -1.16 18.77 -46.13
CA ASP A 392 -1.57 17.38 -46.36
C ASP A 392 -2.75 17.00 -45.47
N VAL A 393 -3.78 16.38 -46.05
CA VAL A 393 -4.89 15.77 -45.31
C VAL A 393 -5.11 14.35 -45.83
N VAL A 394 -4.84 13.36 -44.98
CA VAL A 394 -4.92 11.93 -45.31
C VAL A 394 -5.92 11.24 -44.38
N LEU A 395 -6.85 10.49 -44.99
CA LEU A 395 -7.87 9.70 -44.31
C LEU A 395 -7.77 8.24 -44.75
N PHE A 396 -7.63 7.31 -43.81
CA PHE A 396 -7.57 5.87 -44.13
C PHE A 396 -8.12 4.97 -43.03
N TRP A 397 -8.57 3.77 -43.40
CA TRP A 397 -9.11 2.76 -42.49
C TRP A 397 -8.16 1.58 -42.37
N SER A 398 -7.89 1.10 -41.15
CA SER A 398 -6.91 0.04 -40.88
C SER A 398 -7.55 -1.23 -40.32
N LEU A 399 -7.59 -2.28 -41.15
CA LEU A 399 -7.95 -3.64 -40.70
C LEU A 399 -6.70 -4.34 -40.15
N ARG A 400 -6.49 -4.24 -38.83
CA ARG A 400 -5.31 -4.78 -38.14
C ARG A 400 -5.23 -6.29 -38.35
N ASN A 401 -4.14 -6.76 -38.96
CA ASN A 401 -3.91 -8.16 -39.30
C ASN A 401 -5.09 -8.77 -40.10
N LEU A 402 -5.48 -8.10 -41.20
CA LEU A 402 -6.65 -8.46 -42.04
C LEU A 402 -7.97 -8.53 -41.24
N GLY A 403 -8.09 -7.73 -40.18
CA GLY A 403 -9.24 -7.69 -39.28
C GLY A 403 -9.20 -8.73 -38.13
N VAL A 404 -8.33 -9.74 -38.21
CA VAL A 404 -8.16 -10.75 -37.13
C VAL A 404 -7.70 -10.08 -35.84
N GLY A 405 -6.83 -9.06 -35.94
CA GLY A 405 -6.37 -8.26 -34.81
C GLY A 405 -7.50 -7.46 -34.16
N ASN A 406 -8.42 -6.89 -34.95
CA ASN A 406 -9.61 -6.20 -34.42
C ASN A 406 -10.55 -7.18 -33.70
N LEU A 407 -10.81 -8.36 -34.28
CA LEU A 407 -11.64 -9.39 -33.64
C LEU A 407 -11.03 -9.90 -32.32
N ALA A 408 -9.71 -10.09 -32.27
CA ALA A 408 -8.99 -10.45 -31.04
C ALA A 408 -9.11 -9.34 -29.98
N LEU A 409 -8.90 -8.07 -30.36
CA LEU A 409 -9.00 -6.93 -29.45
C LEU A 409 -10.42 -6.77 -28.87
N ILE A 410 -11.47 -6.97 -29.69
CA ILE A 410 -12.86 -7.01 -29.20
C ILE A 410 -13.06 -8.13 -28.16
N ARG A 411 -12.55 -9.35 -28.40
CA ARG A 411 -12.63 -10.47 -27.44
C ARG A 411 -11.88 -10.17 -26.14
N VAL A 412 -10.72 -9.52 -26.21
CA VAL A 412 -9.97 -9.06 -25.03
C VAL A 412 -10.79 -8.07 -24.20
N SER A 413 -11.37 -7.03 -24.82
CA SER A 413 -12.19 -6.05 -24.11
C SER A 413 -13.50 -6.64 -23.57
N GLN A 414 -14.10 -7.64 -24.22
CA GLN A 414 -15.23 -8.40 -23.67
C GLN A 414 -14.84 -9.18 -22.41
N SER A 415 -13.65 -9.81 -22.40
CA SER A 415 -13.11 -10.51 -21.24
C SER A 415 -12.81 -9.55 -20.08
N GLN A 416 -12.21 -8.39 -20.37
CA GLN A 416 -11.92 -7.35 -19.37
C GLN A 416 -13.19 -6.78 -18.72
N LEU A 417 -14.26 -6.58 -19.51
CA LEU A 417 -15.57 -6.18 -18.98
C LEU A 417 -16.14 -7.25 -18.02
N ARG A 418 -16.19 -8.52 -18.44
CA ARG A 418 -16.65 -9.63 -17.59
C ARG A 418 -15.83 -9.79 -16.31
N GLN A 419 -14.51 -9.62 -16.39
CA GLN A 419 -13.65 -9.62 -15.20
C GLN A 419 -13.94 -8.45 -14.26
N SER A 420 -14.33 -7.28 -14.78
CA SER A 420 -14.73 -6.12 -13.99
C SER A 420 -16.07 -6.36 -13.27
N GLU A 421 -17.03 -6.97 -13.97
CA GLU A 421 -18.33 -7.38 -13.43
C GLU A 421 -18.16 -8.42 -12.31
N LEU A 422 -17.38 -9.48 -12.54
CA LEU A 422 -17.10 -10.51 -11.53
C LEU A 422 -16.37 -9.97 -10.30
N ARG A 423 -15.38 -9.08 -10.47
CA ARG A 423 -14.71 -8.39 -9.35
C ARG A 423 -15.67 -7.49 -8.56
N SER A 424 -16.71 -6.96 -9.20
CA SER A 424 -17.75 -6.19 -8.50
C SER A 424 -18.66 -7.09 -7.66
N LEU A 425 -18.95 -8.31 -8.11
CA LEU A 425 -19.67 -9.32 -7.31
C LEU A 425 -18.83 -9.85 -6.15
N GLU A 426 -17.52 -10.04 -6.35
CA GLU A 426 -16.57 -10.37 -5.28
C GLU A 426 -16.55 -9.27 -4.20
N MET A 427 -16.42 -8.00 -4.60
CA MET A 427 -16.42 -6.86 -3.68
C MET A 427 -17.77 -6.71 -2.96
N LEU A 428 -18.89 -6.90 -3.66
CA LEU A 428 -20.23 -6.89 -3.08
C LEU A 428 -20.37 -7.91 -1.93
N ASN A 429 -19.87 -9.13 -2.14
CA ASN A 429 -19.92 -10.19 -1.14
C ASN A 429 -18.94 -9.94 0.01
N ARG A 430 -17.76 -9.34 -0.25
CA ARG A 430 -16.81 -8.91 0.78
C ARG A 430 -17.42 -7.85 1.70
N VAL A 431 -17.98 -6.77 1.15
CA VAL A 431 -18.64 -5.70 1.95
C VAL A 431 -19.79 -6.27 2.80
N ARG A 432 -20.61 -7.16 2.24
CA ARG A 432 -21.69 -7.84 2.99
C ARG A 432 -21.15 -8.66 4.18
N ALA A 433 -20.08 -9.42 3.98
CA ALA A 433 -19.46 -10.21 5.03
C ALA A 433 -18.80 -9.34 6.11
N GLU A 434 -18.14 -8.25 5.72
CA GLU A 434 -17.51 -7.28 6.65
C GLU A 434 -18.54 -6.61 7.56
N VAL A 435 -19.66 -6.11 7.02
CA VAL A 435 -20.72 -5.46 7.80
C VAL A 435 -21.38 -6.43 8.77
N ALA A 436 -21.75 -7.64 8.31
CA ALA A 436 -22.36 -8.66 9.16
C ALA A 436 -21.41 -9.13 10.29
N THR A 437 -20.11 -9.27 9.98
CA THR A 437 -19.08 -9.62 10.97
C THR A 437 -18.89 -8.50 11.98
N SER A 438 -18.84 -7.24 11.53
CA SER A 438 -18.63 -6.08 12.41
C SER A 438 -19.82 -5.84 13.33
N GLN A 439 -21.06 -5.98 12.85
CA GLN A 439 -22.25 -5.90 13.70
C GLN A 439 -22.25 -7.02 14.76
N SER A 440 -21.95 -8.26 14.36
CA SER A 440 -21.83 -9.39 15.29
C SER A 440 -20.74 -9.16 16.35
N ARG A 441 -19.63 -8.50 15.98
CA ARG A 441 -18.59 -8.09 16.95
C ARG A 441 -19.12 -7.06 17.94
N VAL A 442 -19.75 -5.97 17.47
CA VAL A 442 -20.29 -4.91 18.35
C VAL A 442 -21.24 -5.50 19.39
N LEU A 443 -22.23 -6.28 18.96
CA LEU A 443 -23.22 -6.91 19.84
C LEU A 443 -22.56 -7.87 20.86
N ALA A 444 -21.60 -8.68 20.42
CA ALA A 444 -20.89 -9.60 21.31
C ALA A 444 -19.98 -8.87 22.33
N ARG A 445 -19.37 -7.74 21.95
CA ARG A 445 -18.55 -6.94 22.87
C ARG A 445 -19.37 -6.12 23.84
N TYR A 446 -20.54 -5.63 23.42
CA TYR A 446 -21.49 -4.96 24.30
C TYR A 446 -21.93 -5.87 25.46
N ALA A 447 -22.37 -7.09 25.14
CA ALA A 447 -22.73 -8.09 26.15
C ALA A 447 -21.57 -8.51 27.07
N GLN A 448 -20.33 -8.48 26.58
CA GLN A 448 -19.14 -8.79 27.40
C GLN A 448 -18.85 -7.70 28.45
N ILE A 449 -19.17 -6.42 28.19
CA ILE A 449 -18.95 -5.34 29.17
C ILE A 449 -19.74 -5.61 30.45
N GLU A 450 -21.04 -5.89 30.36
CA GLU A 450 -21.92 -6.15 31.51
C GLU A 450 -21.47 -7.38 32.33
N ILE A 451 -21.03 -8.44 31.63
CA ILE A 451 -20.50 -9.66 32.26
C ILE A 451 -19.23 -9.37 33.04
N HIS A 452 -18.30 -8.61 32.46
CA HIS A 452 -17.03 -8.27 33.12
C HIS A 452 -17.19 -7.21 34.21
N GLU A 453 -18.17 -6.31 34.11
CA GLU A 453 -18.55 -5.34 35.15
C GLU A 453 -19.02 -6.04 36.43
N LYS A 454 -19.91 -7.02 36.29
CA LYS A 454 -20.36 -7.87 37.41
C LYS A 454 -19.21 -8.69 38.00
N ALA A 455 -18.29 -9.16 37.15
CA ALA A 455 -17.11 -9.90 37.60
C ALA A 455 -16.13 -9.03 38.42
N ILE A 456 -15.78 -7.82 37.96
CA ILE A 456 -14.88 -6.92 38.71
C ILE A 456 -15.49 -6.47 40.04
N ALA A 457 -16.78 -6.10 40.08
CA ALA A 457 -17.45 -5.69 41.32
C ALA A 457 -17.45 -6.83 42.36
N SER A 458 -17.72 -8.06 41.93
CA SER A 458 -17.69 -9.25 42.78
C SER A 458 -16.26 -9.56 43.27
N SER A 459 -15.28 -9.58 42.37
CA SER A 459 -13.87 -9.86 42.71
C SER A 459 -13.27 -8.81 43.67
N GLN A 460 -13.65 -7.54 43.52
CA GLN A 460 -13.18 -6.44 44.37
C GLN A 460 -13.76 -6.53 45.79
N THR A 461 -15.00 -7.02 45.92
CA THR A 461 -15.65 -7.26 47.21
C THR A 461 -14.96 -8.44 47.92
N ALA A 462 -14.80 -9.59 47.24
CA ALA A 462 -14.12 -10.77 47.78
C ALA A 462 -12.69 -10.46 48.27
N PHE A 463 -11.86 -9.83 47.43
CA PHE A 463 -10.49 -9.47 47.82
C PHE A 463 -10.44 -8.54 49.04
N LYS A 464 -11.36 -7.58 49.15
CA LYS A 464 -11.45 -6.67 50.31
C LYS A 464 -11.80 -7.43 51.58
N GLU A 465 -12.74 -8.36 51.52
CA GLU A 465 -13.18 -9.16 52.66
C GLU A 465 -12.09 -10.15 53.10
N ASP A 466 -11.49 -10.89 52.16
CA ASP A 466 -10.39 -11.82 52.45
C ASP A 466 -9.17 -11.10 53.03
N LEU A 467 -8.79 -9.93 52.50
CA LEU A 467 -7.69 -9.12 53.05
C LEU A 467 -7.97 -8.68 54.49
N VAL A 468 -9.22 -8.35 54.84
CA VAL A 468 -9.61 -8.04 56.23
C VAL A 468 -9.61 -9.30 57.11
N ARG A 469 -10.13 -10.43 56.60
CA ARG A 469 -10.10 -11.73 57.30
C ARG A 469 -8.67 -12.19 57.60
N THR A 470 -7.76 -12.08 56.64
CA THR A 470 -6.32 -12.41 56.83
C THR A 470 -5.64 -11.41 57.77
N ARG A 471 -5.89 -10.09 57.66
CA ARG A 471 -5.36 -9.09 58.61
C ARG A 471 -5.80 -9.33 60.06
N ASN A 472 -6.95 -9.96 60.27
CA ASN A 472 -7.47 -10.33 61.59
C ASN A 472 -7.06 -11.76 62.03
N ASN A 473 -6.24 -12.47 61.24
CA ASN A 473 -5.83 -13.86 61.45
C ASN A 473 -7.00 -14.88 61.49
N ILE A 474 -8.08 -14.61 60.74
CA ILE A 474 -9.30 -15.44 60.63
C ILE A 474 -9.41 -16.14 59.27
N GLY A 475 -8.91 -15.52 58.20
CA GLY A 475 -8.90 -16.06 56.84
C GLY A 475 -7.54 -16.66 56.45
N LEU A 476 -7.55 -17.70 55.62
CA LEU A 476 -6.33 -18.36 55.16
C LEU A 476 -5.59 -17.46 54.15
N PRO A 477 -4.26 -17.27 54.26
CA PRO A 477 -3.50 -16.47 53.30
C PRO A 477 -3.61 -16.87 51.82
N ILE A 478 -4.05 -18.10 51.53
CA ILE A 478 -4.29 -18.55 50.15
C ILE A 478 -5.61 -18.02 49.56
N GLU A 479 -6.61 -17.71 50.39
CA GLU A 479 -7.90 -17.14 49.97
C GLU A 479 -7.67 -15.73 49.40
N VAL A 480 -7.04 -14.84 50.17
CA VAL A 480 -6.70 -13.48 49.72
C VAL A 480 -5.76 -13.47 48.50
N LEU A 481 -4.85 -14.45 48.37
CA LEU A 481 -3.99 -14.58 47.19
C LEU A 481 -4.76 -15.00 45.93
N ASP A 482 -5.79 -15.85 46.05
CA ASP A 482 -6.61 -16.22 44.89
C ASP A 482 -7.63 -15.14 44.54
N SER A 483 -8.28 -14.53 45.53
CA SER A 483 -9.13 -13.34 45.34
C SER A 483 -8.38 -12.15 44.70
N LEU A 484 -7.09 -11.97 45.02
CA LEU A 484 -6.21 -11.00 44.34
C LEU A 484 -5.99 -11.36 42.85
N ARG A 485 -5.76 -12.64 42.55
CA ARG A 485 -5.59 -13.13 41.16
C ARG A 485 -6.87 -13.00 40.35
N LEU A 486 -8.02 -13.29 40.96
CA LEU A 486 -9.35 -13.09 40.37
C LEU A 486 -9.61 -11.60 40.12
N LEU A 487 -9.35 -10.72 41.09
CA LEU A 487 -9.45 -9.28 40.91
C LEU A 487 -8.55 -8.76 39.78
N GLY A 488 -7.32 -9.26 39.69
CA GLY A 488 -6.41 -8.90 38.60
C GLY A 488 -6.93 -9.32 37.22
N ARG A 489 -7.40 -10.58 37.08
CA ARG A 489 -8.02 -11.09 35.85
C ARG A 489 -9.27 -10.29 35.46
N SER A 490 -10.16 -10.00 36.42
CA SER A 490 -11.39 -9.24 36.18
C SER A 490 -11.10 -7.79 35.77
N LYS A 491 -10.11 -7.12 36.38
CA LYS A 491 -9.67 -5.77 35.98
C LYS A 491 -9.18 -5.72 34.52
N TYR A 492 -8.32 -6.67 34.12
CA TYR A 492 -7.85 -6.73 32.73
C TYR A 492 -8.98 -7.05 31.74
N ALA A 493 -9.82 -8.05 32.05
CA ALA A 493 -10.91 -8.45 31.16
C ALA A 493 -11.96 -7.34 30.95
N TYR A 494 -12.30 -6.57 31.99
CA TYR A 494 -13.21 -5.42 31.87
C TYR A 494 -12.62 -4.30 31.01
N LEU A 495 -11.37 -3.92 31.24
CA LEU A 495 -10.64 -2.95 30.40
C LEU A 495 -10.58 -3.40 28.95
N ASP A 496 -10.21 -4.65 28.70
CA ASP A 496 -10.09 -5.20 27.35
C ASP A 496 -11.44 -5.23 26.63
N ALA A 497 -12.55 -5.53 27.33
CA ALA A 497 -13.89 -5.55 26.75
C ALA A 497 -14.39 -4.16 26.32
N ILE A 498 -14.15 -3.10 27.12
CA ILE A 498 -14.49 -1.72 26.74
C ILE A 498 -13.70 -1.30 25.50
N VAL A 499 -12.39 -1.58 25.48
CA VAL A 499 -11.54 -1.24 24.33
C VAL A 499 -11.95 -2.03 23.07
N ASP A 500 -12.27 -3.32 23.21
CA ASP A 500 -12.74 -4.15 22.10
C ASP A 500 -14.12 -3.73 21.58
N TYR A 501 -15.03 -3.23 22.44
CA TYR A 501 -16.30 -2.63 22.01
C TYR A 501 -16.08 -1.33 21.23
N ASN A 502 -15.30 -0.40 21.77
CA ASN A 502 -14.98 0.87 21.10
C ASN A 502 -14.30 0.60 19.75
N ARG A 503 -13.39 -0.37 19.69
CA ARG A 503 -12.76 -0.81 18.45
C ARG A 503 -13.78 -1.41 17.47
N ALA A 504 -14.69 -2.29 17.93
CA ALA A 504 -15.73 -2.86 17.09
C ALA A 504 -16.68 -1.80 16.52
N GLN A 505 -16.97 -0.74 17.29
CA GLN A 505 -17.74 0.43 16.85
C GLN A 505 -17.03 1.19 15.72
N PHE A 506 -15.72 1.42 15.79
CA PHE A 506 -14.93 1.96 14.66
C PHE A 506 -14.87 1.00 13.46
N GLU A 507 -14.67 -0.30 13.69
CA GLU A 507 -14.66 -1.33 12.63
C GLU A 507 -16.02 -1.37 11.89
N LEU A 508 -17.15 -1.26 12.60
CA LEU A 508 -18.48 -1.17 12.00
C LEU A 508 -18.68 0.15 11.25
N TYR A 509 -18.35 1.30 11.85
CA TYR A 509 -18.51 2.61 11.19
C TYR A 509 -17.74 2.70 9.86
N VAL A 510 -16.55 2.10 9.78
CA VAL A 510 -15.76 2.03 8.56
C VAL A 510 -16.27 0.94 7.60
N ALA A 511 -16.75 -0.20 8.10
CA ALA A 511 -17.42 -1.22 7.27
C ALA A 511 -18.69 -0.69 6.57
N LEU A 512 -19.38 0.29 7.18
CA LEU A 512 -20.49 1.04 6.59
C LEU A 512 -20.06 2.12 5.57
N GLY A 513 -18.75 2.43 5.47
CA GLY A 513 -18.22 3.44 4.55
C GLY A 513 -18.09 4.85 5.12
N GLN A 514 -18.07 5.01 6.46
CA GLN A 514 -18.10 6.31 7.15
C GLN A 514 -19.33 7.17 6.77
N PRO A 515 -20.57 6.67 6.98
CA PRO A 515 -21.78 7.43 6.68
C PRO A 515 -21.84 8.75 7.48
N PRO A 516 -22.41 9.83 6.91
CA PRO A 516 -22.75 11.03 7.66
C PRO A 516 -23.70 10.72 8.81
N ALA A 517 -23.59 11.45 9.93
CA ALA A 517 -24.42 11.20 11.12
C ALA A 517 -25.94 11.24 10.84
N ASP A 518 -26.38 12.10 9.92
CA ASP A 518 -27.77 12.21 9.46
C ASP A 518 -28.30 10.91 8.81
N VAL A 519 -27.42 10.12 8.17
CA VAL A 519 -27.75 8.81 7.57
C VAL A 519 -27.86 7.72 8.64
N LEU A 520 -27.16 7.87 9.78
CA LEU A 520 -27.29 6.97 10.92
C LEU A 520 -28.49 7.31 11.83
N SER A 521 -29.06 8.52 11.71
CA SER A 521 -30.20 8.98 12.52
C SER A 521 -31.57 8.79 11.86
N ARG A 522 -31.62 8.37 10.59
CA ARG A 522 -32.87 8.20 9.82
C ARG A 522 -33.04 6.74 9.42
N PRO A 523 -34.17 6.08 9.75
CA PRO A 523 -34.42 4.72 9.29
C PRO A 523 -34.51 4.70 7.76
N VAL A 524 -33.67 3.91 7.11
CA VAL A 524 -33.68 3.71 5.66
C VAL A 524 -34.99 2.98 5.29
N PRO A 525 -35.83 3.53 4.40
CA PRO A 525 -37.07 2.86 4.03
C PRO A 525 -36.77 1.50 3.37
N LEU A 526 -37.34 0.44 3.96
CA LEU A 526 -37.05 -0.97 3.67
C LEU A 526 -37.25 -1.38 2.19
N ASN A 527 -37.91 -0.54 1.38
CA ASN A 527 -38.25 -0.80 -0.02
C ASN A 527 -37.06 -0.61 -0.99
N ALA A 528 -35.85 -0.32 -0.49
CA ALA A 528 -34.65 -0.15 -1.31
C ALA A 528 -34.00 -1.48 -1.79
N SER A 529 -34.49 -2.64 -1.33
CA SER A 529 -33.90 -3.96 -1.60
C SER A 529 -34.36 -4.62 -2.90
N GLU A 530 -35.38 -4.10 -3.59
CA GLU A 530 -35.85 -4.68 -4.86
C GLU A 530 -34.95 -4.27 -6.04
N PRO A 531 -34.33 -5.22 -6.76
CA PRO A 531 -33.66 -4.91 -8.02
C PRO A 531 -34.72 -4.57 -9.07
N ARG A 532 -34.81 -3.30 -9.47
CA ARG A 532 -35.71 -2.86 -10.54
C ARG A 532 -35.40 -3.58 -11.86
N THR A 533 -36.20 -4.59 -12.19
CA THR A 533 -36.19 -5.28 -13.47
C THR A 533 -36.77 -4.39 -14.57
N LYS A 534 -35.90 -3.97 -15.50
CA LYS A 534 -36.22 -3.44 -16.83
C LYS A 534 -35.10 -3.82 -17.80
#